data_AF-A0A351SXB9-F1
#
_entry.id   AF-A0A351SXB9-F1
#
_cell.length_a   1.000
_cell.length_b   1.000
_cell.length_c   1.000
_cell.angle_alpha   90.00
_cell.angle_beta   90.00
_cell.angle_gamma   90.00
#
_symmetry.space_group_name_H-M   'P 1'
#
loop_
_entity.id
_entity.type
_entity.pdbx_description
1 polymer ?
#
loop_
_entity_poly.entity_id
_entity_poly.type
_entity_poly.pdbx_seq_one_letter_code
_entity_poly.pdbx_strand_id
1 'polypeptide(L)' 'MAISQDLLDILACPKCKGEIHLNPTGDGLTCEVCRLRYP' A
#
# COMPACT_ATOMS: atom_id res chain seq x y z
N MET A 1 8.76 -14.09 11.39
CA MET A 1 8.91 -12.69 11.82
C MET A 1 7.52 -12.08 11.85
N ALA A 2 7.00 -11.75 13.04
CA ALA A 2 5.69 -11.14 13.17
C ALA A 2 5.83 -9.64 12.87
N ILE A 3 5.34 -9.22 11.71
CA ILE A 3 5.19 -7.80 11.39
C ILE A 3 4.03 -7.28 12.25
N SER A 4 4.28 -6.28 13.10
CA SER A 4 3.28 -5.71 14.00
C SER A 4 2.09 -5.16 13.21
N GLN A 5 0.85 -5.43 13.67
CA GLN A 5 -0.38 -4.97 13.03
C GLN A 5 -0.45 -3.44 12.86
N ASP A 6 0.12 -2.70 13.82
CA ASP A 6 0.23 -1.24 13.74
C ASP A 6 1.02 -0.75 12.51
N LEU A 7 1.96 -1.55 11.98
CA LEU A 7 2.71 -1.23 10.76
C LEU A 7 1.91 -1.56 9.48
N LEU A 8 0.99 -2.53 9.56
CA LEU A 8 0.09 -2.88 8.46
C LEU A 8 -1.05 -1.86 8.32
N ASP A 9 -1.52 -1.29 9.42
CA ASP A 9 -2.56 -0.25 9.39
C ASP A 9 -2.04 1.11 8.90
N ILE A 10 -0.72 1.32 8.90
CA ILE A 10 -0.05 2.48 8.27
C ILE A 10 0.42 2.13 6.85
N LEU A 11 -0.14 1.11 6.17
CA LEU A 11 0.25 0.77 4.80
C LEU A 11 0.01 1.96 3.86
N ALA A 12 1.08 2.72 3.71
CA ALA A 12 1.22 3.88 2.87
C ALA A 12 2.26 3.55 1.81
N CYS A 13 2.22 4.27 0.70
CA CYS A 13 3.15 4.03 -0.39
C CYS A 13 4.60 4.11 0.13
N PRO A 14 5.47 3.09 -0.07
CA PRO A 14 6.84 3.12 0.43
C PRO A 14 7.68 4.25 -0.19
N LYS A 15 7.26 4.78 -1.36
CA LYS A 15 7.96 5.85 -2.07
C LYS A 15 7.50 7.25 -1.66
N CYS A 16 6.18 7.47 -1.54
CA CYS A 16 5.62 8.80 -1.27
C CYS A 16 4.95 8.93 0.12
N LYS A 17 4.83 7.84 0.88
CA LYS A 17 4.10 7.76 2.17
C LYS A 17 2.67 8.29 2.12
N GLY A 18 2.09 8.38 0.91
CA GLY A 18 0.71 8.74 0.71
C GLY A 18 -0.21 7.52 0.79
N GLU A 19 -1.52 7.78 0.78
CA GLU A 19 -2.53 6.74 0.76
C GLU A 19 -2.40 5.85 -0.49
N ILE A 20 -2.66 4.56 -0.28
CA ILE A 20 -2.73 3.55 -1.32
C ILE A 20 -4.04 2.81 -1.18
N HIS A 21 -4.62 2.43 -2.31
CA HIS A 21 -5.90 1.73 -2.35
C HIS A 21 -5.70 0.36 -2.97
N LEU A 22 -6.39 -0.64 -2.43
CA LEU A 22 -6.45 -1.95 -3.07
C LEU A 22 -7.13 -1.80 -4.44
N ASN A 23 -6.55 -2.40 -5.47
CA ASN A 23 -7.15 -2.39 -6.79
C ASN A 23 -8.46 -3.23 -6.80
N PRO A 24 -9.34 -3.02 -7.81
CA PRO A 24 -10.64 -3.71 -7.87
C PRO A 24 -10.51 -5.24 -7.95
N THR A 25 -9.39 -5.72 -8.47
CA THR A 25 -9.04 -7.13 -8.63
C THR A 25 -8.48 -7.76 -7.34
N GLY A 26 -8.16 -6.95 -6.33
CA GLY A 26 -7.66 -7.39 -5.03
C GLY A 26 -6.25 -7.98 -5.06
N ASP A 27 -5.52 -7.85 -6.16
CA ASP A 27 -4.20 -8.44 -6.40
C ASP A 27 -3.05 -7.44 -6.25
N GLY A 28 -3.34 -6.21 -5.80
CA GLY A 28 -2.29 -5.24 -5.55
C GLY A 28 -2.76 -3.92 -4.94
N LEU A 29 -1.80 -3.19 -4.39
CA LEU A 29 -1.99 -1.85 -3.85
C LEU A 29 -1.60 -0.82 -4.89
N THR A 30 -2.54 0.02 -5.28
CA THR A 30 -2.33 1.10 -6.23
C THR A 30 -2.11 2.40 -5.47
N CYS A 31 -1.00 3.06 -5.76
CA CYS A 31 -0.74 4.41 -5.30
C CYS A 31 -1.04 5.41 -6.43
N GLU A 32 -2.10 6.20 -6.28
CA GLU A 32 -2.48 7.24 -7.26
C GLU A 32 -1.42 8.34 -7.39
N VAL A 33 -0.78 8.71 -6.27
CA VAL A 33 0.25 9.76 -6.24
C VAL A 33 1.50 9.33 -7.00
N CYS A 34 2.02 8.15 -6.67
CA CYS A 34 3.22 7.62 -7.28
C CYS A 34 2.94 6.99 -8.66
N ARG A 35 1.67 6.73 -9.00
CA ARG A 35 1.20 5.95 -10.17
C ARG A 35 1.93 4.61 -10.29
N LEU A 36 2.15 3.98 -9.14
CA LEU A 36 2.81 2.69 -9.01
C LEU A 36 1.82 1.67 -8.45
N ARG A 37 1.97 0.44 -8.91
CA ARG A 37 1.25 -0.71 -8.38
C ARG A 37 2.24 -1.60 -7.63
N TYR A 38 1.92 -1.90 -6.38
CA TYR A 38 2.63 -2.88 -5.58
C TYR A 38 1.83 -4.18 -5.61
N PRO A 39 2.46 -5.34 -5.90
CA PRO A 39 1.81 -6.64 -5.73
C PRO A 39 1.60 -6.97 -4.25
#